data_AF-A0A939JNC4-F1
#
_entry.id   AF-A0A939JNC4-F1
#
_cell.length_a   1.000
_cell.length_b   1.000
_cell.length_c   1.000
_cell.angle_alpha   90.00
_cell.angle_beta   90.00
_cell.angle_gamma   90.00
#
_symmetry.space_group_name_H-M   'P 1'
#
loop_
_entity.id
_entity.type
_entity.pdbx_description
1 polymer ?
#
loop_
_entity_poly.entity_id
_entity_poly.type
_entity_poly.pdbx_seq_one_letter_code
_entity_poly.pdbx_strand_id
1 'polypeptide(L)'
;LGSLPNDSTEPDIGSRARLLDPAINYLQWYPAEADVSNRPGWFYHPDEKPKTAAQLMDLYEKSVGRNASLLLNVPPAPDGRIADEDVASLTAFGAGLRRVY
;
A
#
# COMPACT_ATOMS: atom_id res chain seq x y z
N LEU A 1 -9.94 8.28 16.36
CA LEU A 1 -9.14 8.18 15.12
C LEU A 1 -9.86 9.03 14.08
N GLY A 2 -9.50 10.30 14.02
CA GLY A 2 -10.27 11.34 13.32
C GLY A 2 -10.20 11.14 11.82
N SER A 3 -11.36 11.03 11.18
CA SER A 3 -11.51 11.27 9.75
C SER A 3 -11.00 12.66 9.41
N LEU A 4 -10.57 12.86 8.16
CA LEU A 4 -10.30 14.19 7.62
C LEU A 4 -11.50 15.12 7.90
N PRO A 5 -11.28 16.43 8.11
CA PRO A 5 -12.36 17.39 8.07
C PRO A 5 -12.92 17.40 6.64
N ASN A 6 -14.12 16.83 6.47
CA ASN A 6 -14.70 16.38 5.20
C ASN A 6 -13.96 15.17 4.61
N ASP A 7 -14.69 14.28 3.94
CA ASP A 7 -14.16 12.99 3.52
C ASP A 7 -12.97 13.14 2.53
N SER A 8 -12.12 12.11 2.43
CA SER A 8 -10.94 12.09 1.55
C SER A 8 -11.27 12.21 0.04
N THR A 9 -12.54 12.42 -0.32
CA THR A 9 -13.01 12.41 -1.71
C THR A 9 -13.23 13.83 -2.27
N GLU A 10 -13.07 14.86 -1.44
CA GLU A 10 -13.14 16.25 -1.88
C GLU A 10 -12.11 16.54 -2.99
N PRO A 11 -12.50 17.29 -4.04
CA PRO A 11 -11.62 17.60 -5.18
C PRO A 11 -10.43 18.50 -4.79
N ASP A 12 -10.51 19.18 -3.66
CA ASP A 12 -9.45 20.05 -3.14
C ASP A 12 -9.32 19.93 -1.62
N ILE A 13 -8.44 19.04 -1.19
CA ILE A 13 -8.12 18.77 0.22
C ILE A 13 -6.85 19.48 0.71
N GLY A 14 -6.20 20.31 -0.11
CA GLY A 14 -4.85 20.80 0.21
C GLY A 14 -4.30 21.93 -0.64
N SER A 15 -5.11 22.59 -1.47
CA SER A 15 -4.65 23.79 -2.19
C SER A 15 -4.26 24.90 -1.21
N ARG A 16 -3.41 25.81 -1.68
CA ARG A 16 -3.02 26.98 -0.89
C ARG A 16 -4.23 27.81 -0.45
N ALA A 17 -5.27 27.91 -1.27
CA ALA A 17 -6.49 28.63 -0.89
C ALA A 17 -7.21 27.97 0.29
N ARG A 18 -7.31 26.63 0.29
CA ARG A 18 -7.86 25.87 1.42
C ARG A 18 -7.02 25.99 2.68
N LEU A 19 -5.71 25.88 2.55
CA LEU A 19 -4.78 25.97 3.69
C LEU A 19 -4.74 27.36 4.32
N LEU A 20 -5.09 28.42 3.57
CA LEU A 20 -5.11 29.81 4.04
C LEU A 20 -6.50 30.33 4.42
N ASP A 21 -7.54 29.50 4.33
CA ASP A 21 -8.90 29.89 4.71
C ASP A 21 -8.93 30.24 6.22
N PRO A 22 -9.38 31.45 6.62
CA PRO A 22 -9.42 31.87 8.02
C PRO A 22 -10.28 30.99 8.93
N ALA A 23 -11.19 30.18 8.38
CA ALA A 23 -11.98 29.21 9.14
C ALA A 23 -11.15 28.00 9.59
N ILE A 24 -9.97 27.76 9.00
CA ILE A 24 -9.07 26.65 9.34
C ILE A 24 -8.26 27.02 10.58
N ASN A 25 -8.46 26.25 11.65
CA ASN A 25 -7.80 26.47 12.94
C ASN A 25 -6.66 25.46 13.21
N TYR A 26 -6.59 24.37 12.44
CA TYR A 26 -5.59 23.32 12.61
C TYR A 26 -5.30 22.64 11.27
N LEU A 27 -4.06 22.17 11.12
CA LEU A 27 -3.63 21.36 9.98
C LEU A 27 -3.45 19.91 10.43
N GLN A 28 -3.89 18.97 9.61
CA GLN A 28 -3.75 17.54 9.85
C GLN A 28 -2.66 16.98 8.93
N TRP A 29 -1.68 16.29 9.51
CA TRP A 29 -0.76 15.47 8.73
C TRP A 29 -1.47 14.19 8.30
N TYR A 30 -1.41 13.89 7.00
CA TYR A 30 -2.07 12.73 6.39
C TYR A 30 -1.11 12.07 5.39
N PRO A 31 -0.29 11.11 5.83
CA PRO A 31 0.67 10.45 4.96
C PRO A 31 -0.03 9.54 3.96
N ALA A 32 0.58 9.35 2.79
CA ALA A 32 0.05 8.45 1.77
C ALA A 32 0.24 6.98 2.19
N GLU A 33 -0.79 6.17 1.96
CA GLU A 33 -0.73 4.71 1.98
C GLU A 33 -1.02 4.21 0.56
N ALA A 34 -0.24 3.22 0.11
CA ALA A 34 -0.43 2.51 -1.13
C ALA A 34 -0.81 1.06 -0.78
N ASP A 35 -2.09 0.72 -0.93
CA ASP A 35 -2.63 -0.59 -0.66
C ASP A 35 -2.71 -1.44 -1.93
N VAL A 36 -2.25 -2.68 -1.84
CA VAL A 36 -2.33 -3.61 -2.96
C VAL A 36 -2.32 -5.05 -2.45
N SER A 37 -3.04 -5.94 -3.13
CA SER A 37 -2.93 -7.37 -2.87
C SER A 37 -1.69 -7.96 -3.53
N ASN A 38 -1.07 -8.96 -2.91
CA ASN A 38 -0.02 -9.77 -3.53
C ASN A 38 -0.57 -10.57 -4.73
N ARG A 39 -1.88 -10.82 -4.78
CA ARG A 39 -2.57 -11.51 -5.88
C ARG A 39 -3.49 -10.55 -6.67
N PRO A 40 -4.17 -10.98 -7.75
CA PRO A 40 -5.20 -10.17 -8.41
C PRO A 40 -6.37 -9.82 -7.46
N GLY A 41 -6.88 -10.80 -6.70
CA GLY A 41 -7.91 -10.61 -5.68
C GLY A 41 -7.36 -10.33 -4.29
N TRP A 42 -8.24 -9.84 -3.40
CA TRP A 42 -7.92 -9.62 -1.98
C TRP A 42 -7.99 -10.89 -1.13
N PHE A 43 -8.81 -11.86 -1.56
CA PHE A 43 -8.93 -13.18 -0.95
C PHE A 43 -8.22 -14.22 -1.81
N TYR A 44 -7.94 -15.37 -1.23
CA TYR A 44 -7.24 -16.44 -1.93
C TYR A 44 -8.16 -17.10 -2.97
N HIS A 45 -7.67 -17.20 -4.20
CA HIS A 45 -8.25 -17.99 -5.28
C HIS A 45 -7.19 -18.94 -5.85
N PRO A 46 -7.49 -20.24 -6.06
CA PRO A 46 -6.51 -21.26 -6.42
C PRO A 46 -5.93 -21.09 -7.84
N ASP A 47 -6.65 -20.39 -8.72
CA ASP A 47 -6.26 -20.08 -10.09
C ASP A 47 -5.43 -18.80 -10.22
N GLU A 48 -5.36 -18.00 -9.16
CA GLU A 48 -4.54 -16.80 -9.11
C GLU A 48 -3.08 -17.11 -8.84
N LYS A 49 -2.21 -16.16 -9.18
CA LYS A 49 -0.77 -16.21 -8.88
C LYS A 49 -0.33 -14.97 -8.11
N PRO A 50 0.63 -15.12 -7.18
CA PRO A 50 1.23 -13.98 -6.53
C PRO A 50 2.01 -13.14 -7.55
N LYS A 51 2.12 -11.85 -7.28
CA LYS A 51 3.07 -10.95 -7.95
C LYS A 51 4.47 -11.51 -7.78
N THR A 52 5.27 -11.39 -8.83
CA THR A 52 6.69 -11.74 -8.80
C THR A 52 7.48 -10.79 -7.92
N ALA A 53 8.65 -11.22 -7.44
CA ALA A 53 9.55 -10.36 -6.67
C ALA A 53 9.94 -9.07 -7.41
N ALA A 54 10.06 -9.11 -8.75
CA ALA A 54 10.33 -7.92 -9.56
C ALA A 54 9.16 -6.93 -9.55
N GLN A 55 7.91 -7.43 -9.64
CA GLN A 55 6.72 -6.58 -9.53
C GLN A 55 6.58 -5.98 -8.11
N LEU A 56 6.90 -6.75 -7.06
CA LEU A 56 6.91 -6.25 -5.68
C LEU A 56 7.98 -5.17 -5.47
N MET A 57 9.14 -5.31 -6.11
CA MET A 57 10.19 -4.29 -6.10
C MET A 57 9.76 -3.00 -6.81
N ASP A 58 9.12 -3.11 -7.98
CA ASP A 58 8.54 -1.96 -8.69
C ASP A 58 7.48 -1.24 -7.85
N LEU A 59 6.62 -1.99 -7.15
CA LEU A 59 5.63 -1.43 -6.22
C LEU A 59 6.31 -0.70 -5.05
N TYR A 60 7.35 -1.28 -4.46
CA TYR A 60 8.10 -0.65 -3.37
C TYR A 60 8.74 0.67 -3.80
N GLU A 61 9.43 0.69 -4.94
CA GLU A 61 10.05 1.90 -5.48
C GLU A 61 9.02 2.99 -5.83
N LYS A 62 7.81 2.58 -6.26
CA LYS A 62 6.70 3.49 -6.57
C LYS A 62 5.81 3.86 -5.38
N SER A 63 6.06 3.29 -4.19
CA SER A 63 5.33 3.61 -2.95
C SER A 63 6.29 4.12 -1.87
N VAL A 64 7.01 3.23 -1.19
CA VAL A 64 8.03 3.57 -0.18
C VAL A 64 9.08 4.50 -0.76
N GLY A 65 9.55 4.23 -1.99
CA GLY A 65 10.47 5.12 -2.70
C GLY A 65 9.89 6.51 -3.05
N ARG A 66 8.59 6.72 -2.87
CA ARG A 66 7.86 7.97 -3.09
C ARG A 66 7.20 8.52 -1.82
N ASN A 67 7.74 8.17 -0.65
CA ASN A 67 7.26 8.66 0.65
C ASN A 67 5.81 8.23 0.99
N ALA A 68 5.41 7.03 0.57
CA ALA A 68 4.16 6.39 0.96
C ALA A 68 4.43 5.08 1.72
N SER A 69 3.56 4.71 2.66
CA SER A 69 3.56 3.37 3.26
C SER A 69 3.04 2.36 2.26
N LEU A 70 3.70 1.21 2.11
CA LEU A 70 3.19 0.09 1.30
C LEU A 70 2.45 -0.90 2.20
N LEU A 71 1.12 -0.99 2.03
CA LEU A 71 0.28 -1.98 2.68
C LEU A 71 0.01 -3.14 1.73
N LEU A 72 0.81 -4.20 1.84
CA LEU A 72 0.71 -5.39 0.99
C LEU A 72 -0.17 -6.47 1.64
N ASN A 73 -1.32 -6.78 1.03
CA ASN A 73 -2.18 -7.89 1.47
C ASN A 73 -1.63 -9.23 1.00
N VAL A 74 -1.65 -10.24 1.88
CA VAL A 74 -1.24 -11.62 1.58
C VAL A 74 -2.34 -12.57 2.09
N PRO A 75 -3.22 -13.07 1.21
CA PRO A 75 -4.38 -13.83 1.65
C PRO A 75 -4.00 -15.27 2.04
N PRO A 76 -4.43 -15.75 3.22
CA PRO A 76 -4.32 -17.17 3.56
C PRO A 76 -5.17 -18.04 2.62
N ALA A 77 -4.68 -19.23 2.30
CA ALA A 77 -5.40 -20.28 1.61
C ALA A 77 -6.45 -20.94 2.55
N PRO A 78 -7.35 -21.81 2.04
CA PRO A 78 -8.43 -22.43 2.83
C PRO A 78 -7.96 -23.26 4.04
N ASP A 79 -6.70 -23.69 4.06
CA ASP A 79 -6.08 -24.38 5.19
C ASP A 79 -5.56 -23.42 6.28
N GLY A 80 -5.79 -22.11 6.11
CA GLY A 80 -5.36 -21.06 7.03
C GLY A 80 -3.88 -20.68 6.91
N ARG A 81 -3.17 -21.18 5.88
CA ARG A 81 -1.73 -20.90 5.68
C ARG A 81 -1.51 -19.98 4.49
N ILE A 82 -0.38 -19.26 4.51
CA ILE A 82 0.08 -18.56 3.31
C ILE A 82 0.61 -19.61 2.32
N ALA A 83 0.15 -19.55 1.07
CA ALA A 83 0.56 -20.54 0.07
C ALA A 83 2.07 -20.45 -0.22
N ASP A 84 2.69 -21.58 -0.51
CA ASP A 84 4.14 -21.69 -0.69
C ASP A 84 4.67 -20.75 -1.79
N GLU A 85 3.88 -20.51 -2.85
CA GLU A 85 4.24 -19.59 -3.93
C GLU A 85 4.27 -18.11 -3.48
N ASP A 86 3.36 -17.70 -2.58
CA ASP A 86 3.39 -16.38 -1.97
C ASP A 86 4.64 -16.24 -1.07
N VAL A 87 4.92 -17.25 -0.23
CA VAL A 87 6.10 -17.27 0.64
C VAL A 87 7.39 -17.16 -0.18
N ALA A 88 7.49 -17.92 -1.27
CA ALA A 88 8.64 -17.90 -2.16
C ALA A 88 8.83 -16.51 -2.80
N SER A 89 7.76 -15.91 -3.31
CA SER A 89 7.82 -14.58 -3.92
C SER A 89 8.22 -13.49 -2.91
N LEU A 90 7.62 -13.50 -1.72
CA LEU A 90 7.91 -12.55 -0.64
C LEU A 90 9.35 -12.70 -0.11
N THR A 91 9.84 -13.93 0.00
CA THR A 91 11.22 -14.20 0.41
C THR A 91 12.22 -13.67 -0.62
N ALA A 92 11.95 -13.89 -1.91
CA ALA A 92 12.76 -13.38 -3.01
C ALA A 92 12.73 -11.84 -3.07
N PHE A 93 11.56 -11.22 -2.85
CA PHE A 93 11.42 -9.78 -2.73
C PHE A 93 12.26 -9.22 -1.56
N GLY A 94 12.13 -9.80 -0.37
CA GLY A 94 12.93 -9.39 0.80
C GLY A 94 14.44 -9.55 0.58
N ALA A 95 14.86 -10.60 -0.13
CA ALA A 95 16.26 -10.76 -0.53
C ALA A 95 16.70 -9.70 -1.55
N GLY A 96 15.82 -9.33 -2.49
CA GLY A 96 16.02 -8.24 -3.43
C GLY A 96 16.24 -6.90 -2.73
N LEU A 97 15.37 -6.55 -1.77
CA LEU A 97 15.50 -5.34 -0.96
C LEU A 97 16.88 -5.25 -0.29
N ARG A 98 17.26 -6.27 0.50
CA ARG A 98 18.54 -6.33 1.22
C ARG A 98 19.78 -6.29 0.32
N ARG A 99 19.62 -6.65 -0.95
CA ARG A 99 20.71 -6.62 -1.93
C ARG A 99 20.89 -5.22 -2.52
N VAL A 100 19.80 -4.46 -2.65
CA VAL A 100 19.78 -3.15 -3.33
C VAL A 100 19.97 -1.99 -2.36
N TYR A 101 19.41 -2.09 -1.15
CA TYR A 101 19.41 -1.07 -0.09
C TYR A 101 20.01 -1.62 1.20
#